data_AF-A0A212F6E1-F1
#
_entry.id   AF-A0A212F6E1-F1
#
_cell.length_a   1.000
_cell.length_b   1.000
_cell.length_c   1.000
_cell.angle_alpha   90.00
_cell.angle_beta   90.00
_cell.angle_gamma   90.00
#
_symmetry.space_group_name_H-M   'P 1'
#
loop_
_entity.id
_entity.type
_entity.pdbx_description
1 polymer ?
#
loop_
_entity_poly.entity_id
_entity_poly.type
_entity_poly.pdbx_seq_one_letter_code
_entity_poly.pdbx_strand_id
1 'polypeptide(L)'
;MEFPSLGDQCQNQSCNQIDFLPLQCKCGKTYCREHFNEHCLSGDCQLAPEPREVKFQSDDKIYKCSESGCKKGNLHEMLCNKCSKHFCIEHRFHPSCPEIDDETMAIKIEQLEAPRRQFREANKHLEEKITENIRKALQSSAKVKTASKIHLMRIKQKALGPKSVPVGNRVYFAVKKPLNPDPKPVTVVKNVDDINKLKNMESALNPDLKDTVPVFISSKWSLGRAIDSICDTCNVINNNNKMGETKLRLFRQLDGYCVSPSEMDVVISELLEKQVLLEGDKLVIEYVSRNVLSDLGDCTQIFLSNIE
;
A
#
# COMPACT_ATOMS: atom_id res chain seq x y z
N MET A 1 7.57 -30.38 32.72
CA MET A 1 6.14 -30.73 32.66
C MET A 1 6.06 -32.01 31.85
N GLU A 2 5.74 -33.13 32.50
CA GLU A 2 5.41 -34.37 31.79
C GLU A 2 3.96 -34.27 31.35
N PHE A 3 3.67 -34.56 30.08
CA PHE A 3 2.31 -34.53 29.52
C PHE A 3 1.57 -35.81 29.95
N PRO A 4 0.64 -35.76 30.92
CA PRO A 4 0.09 -36.97 31.53
C PRO A 4 -0.89 -37.76 30.63
N SER A 5 -1.17 -37.24 29.44
CA SER A 5 -2.20 -37.74 28.52
C SER A 5 -1.69 -37.91 27.09
N LEU A 6 -0.37 -38.02 26.87
CA LEU A 6 0.20 -38.17 25.54
C LEU A 6 0.46 -39.66 25.24
N GLY A 7 -0.29 -40.22 24.30
CA GLY A 7 -0.19 -41.63 23.89
C GLY A 7 -1.22 -42.54 24.56
N ASP A 8 -1.39 -43.75 24.05
CA ASP A 8 -2.26 -44.79 24.62
C ASP A 8 -1.45 -46.04 25.00
N GLN A 9 -1.96 -46.80 25.98
CA GLN A 9 -1.37 -48.08 26.38
C GLN A 9 -1.68 -49.18 25.36
N CYS A 10 -0.68 -50.00 25.08
CA CYS A 10 -0.85 -51.22 24.30
C CYS A 10 -1.87 -52.16 24.97
N GLN A 11 -2.84 -52.67 24.21
CA GLN A 11 -3.88 -53.59 24.73
C GLN A 11 -3.46 -55.07 24.71
N ASN A 12 -2.16 -55.36 24.53
CA ASN A 12 -1.65 -56.73 24.65
C ASN A 12 -1.43 -57.09 26.13
N GLN A 13 -1.87 -58.29 26.54
CA GLN A 13 -1.86 -58.70 27.97
C GLN A 13 -0.46 -58.73 28.58
N SER A 14 0.58 -58.91 27.76
CA SER A 14 1.98 -58.94 28.17
C SER A 14 2.69 -57.57 28.08
N CYS A 15 2.03 -56.52 27.56
CA CYS A 15 2.67 -55.24 27.28
C CYS A 15 1.87 -54.06 27.82
N ASN A 16 2.38 -53.43 28.88
CA ASN A 16 1.82 -52.20 29.47
C ASN A 16 2.56 -50.94 29.01
N GLN A 17 3.20 -50.95 27.83
CA GLN A 17 3.90 -49.78 27.31
C GLN A 17 2.90 -48.73 26.79
N ILE A 18 3.15 -47.47 27.11
CA ILE A 18 2.46 -46.31 26.53
C ILE A 18 3.21 -45.93 25.24
N ASP A 19 2.55 -46.04 24.09
CA ASP A 19 3.10 -45.58 22.82
C ASP A 19 2.57 -44.18 22.52
N PHE A 20 3.48 -43.24 22.25
CA PHE A 20 3.11 -41.86 21.93
C PHE A 20 2.36 -41.76 20.59
N LEU A 21 2.49 -42.77 19.73
CA LEU A 21 1.78 -42.87 18.46
C LEU A 21 0.99 -44.17 18.38
N PRO A 22 -0.15 -44.26 19.09
CA PRO A 22 -0.91 -45.50 19.18
C PRO A 22 -1.45 -45.96 17.82
N LEU A 23 -1.21 -47.22 17.48
CA LEU A 23 -1.67 -47.81 16.23
C LEU A 23 -2.96 -48.58 16.47
N GLN A 24 -4.06 -48.10 15.91
CA GLN A 24 -5.35 -48.76 15.99
C GLN A 24 -5.56 -49.68 14.78
N CYS A 25 -5.75 -50.98 15.05
CA CYS A 25 -6.09 -51.93 13.99
C CYS A 25 -7.57 -51.77 13.61
N LYS A 26 -7.97 -52.25 12.41
CA LYS A 26 -9.37 -52.26 11.98
C LYS A 26 -10.30 -53.06 12.90
N CYS A 27 -9.74 -53.95 13.74
CA CYS A 27 -10.47 -54.63 14.81
C CYS A 27 -10.81 -53.74 16.01
N GLY A 28 -10.38 -52.47 16.00
CA GLY A 28 -10.67 -51.47 17.03
C GLY A 28 -9.67 -51.45 18.19
N LYS A 29 -8.73 -52.41 18.26
CA LYS A 29 -7.73 -52.51 19.33
C LYS A 29 -6.49 -51.67 19.05
N THR A 30 -5.92 -51.11 20.11
CA THR A 30 -4.74 -50.23 20.07
C THR A 30 -3.50 -50.97 20.54
N TYR A 31 -2.43 -50.91 19.75
CA TYR A 31 -1.17 -51.59 20.02
C TYR A 31 0.02 -50.65 19.81
N CYS A 32 1.15 -50.95 20.46
CA CYS A 32 2.43 -50.32 20.11
C CYS A 32 2.95 -50.86 18.77
N ARG A 33 3.95 -50.21 18.18
CA ARG A 33 4.53 -50.58 16.87
C ARG A 33 4.83 -52.09 16.72
N GLU A 34 5.44 -52.70 17.73
CA GLU A 34 5.85 -54.11 17.67
C GLU A 34 4.65 -55.05 17.69
N HIS A 35 3.76 -54.88 18.68
CA HIS A 35 2.58 -55.73 18.84
C HIS A 35 1.51 -55.48 17.76
N PHE A 36 1.47 -54.31 17.13
CA PHE A 36 0.60 -54.06 15.98
C PHE A 36 1.02 -54.91 14.77
N ASN A 37 2.32 -54.99 14.51
CA ASN A 37 2.86 -55.82 13.43
C ASN A 37 2.66 -57.31 13.72
N GLU A 38 2.95 -57.76 14.94
CA GLU A 38 2.66 -59.13 15.35
C GLU A 38 1.18 -59.48 15.20
N HIS A 39 0.27 -58.61 15.66
CA HIS A 39 -1.18 -58.82 15.53
C HIS A 39 -1.65 -58.89 14.07
N CYS A 40 -1.07 -58.08 13.16
CA CYS A 40 -1.47 -58.06 11.75
C CYS A 40 -0.79 -59.16 10.92
N LEU A 41 0.41 -59.61 11.30
CA LEU A 41 1.18 -60.64 10.58
C LEU A 41 0.93 -62.07 11.08
N SER A 42 0.52 -62.24 12.34
CA SER A 42 0.17 -63.55 12.92
C SER A 42 -1.09 -64.17 12.32
N GLY A 43 -1.93 -63.38 11.65
CA GLY A 43 -3.20 -63.84 11.09
C GLY A 43 -4.33 -63.98 12.12
N ASP A 44 -4.09 -63.65 13.38
CA ASP A 44 -5.10 -63.67 14.46
C ASP A 44 -6.21 -62.62 14.27
N CYS A 45 -6.04 -61.69 13.33
CA CYS A 45 -6.99 -60.65 13.00
C CYS A 45 -7.60 -60.87 11.61
N GLN A 46 -8.85 -61.32 11.57
CA GLN A 46 -9.62 -61.54 10.33
C GLN A 46 -9.89 -60.25 9.53
N LEU A 47 -9.69 -59.07 10.15
CA LEU A 47 -9.90 -57.75 9.56
C LEU A 47 -8.58 -57.03 9.25
N ALA A 48 -7.42 -57.66 9.48
CA ALA A 48 -6.15 -57.08 9.14
C ALA A 48 -6.01 -56.98 7.61
N PRO A 49 -5.57 -55.82 7.08
CA PRO A 49 -5.28 -55.70 5.65
C PRO A 49 -4.14 -56.65 5.27
N GLU A 50 -4.32 -57.41 4.19
CA GLU A 50 -3.27 -58.27 3.66
C GLU A 50 -2.01 -57.43 3.32
N PRO A 51 -0.80 -57.96 3.56
CA PRO A 51 0.43 -57.28 3.19
C PRO A 51 0.40 -56.93 1.71
N ARG A 52 0.35 -55.64 1.38
CA ARG A 52 0.53 -55.22 -0.02
C ARG A 52 1.96 -55.56 -0.40
N GLU A 53 2.13 -56.48 -1.33
CA GLU A 53 3.42 -56.68 -2.00
C GLU A 53 3.83 -55.36 -2.63
N VAL A 54 4.80 -54.69 -2.01
CA VAL A 54 5.39 -53.50 -2.58
C VAL A 54 6.22 -53.97 -3.77
N LYS A 55 5.64 -53.88 -4.96
CA LYS A 55 6.36 -54.07 -6.22
C LYS A 55 7.32 -52.89 -6.38
N PHE A 56 8.49 -52.96 -5.73
CA PHE A 56 9.65 -52.20 -6.14
C PHE A 56 10.09 -52.78 -7.48
N GLN A 57 9.49 -52.32 -8.57
CA GLN A 57 10.09 -52.51 -9.89
C GLN A 57 11.43 -51.79 -9.85
N SER A 58 12.49 -52.58 -9.76
CA SER A 58 13.88 -52.14 -9.75
C SER A 58 14.28 -51.68 -11.15
N ASP A 59 13.69 -50.57 -11.60
CA ASP A 59 14.27 -49.77 -12.67
C ASP A 59 15.24 -48.78 -12.03
N ASP A 60 16.30 -49.30 -11.39
CA ASP A 60 17.40 -48.51 -10.83
C ASP A 60 18.24 -47.92 -11.99
N LYS A 61 17.64 -47.03 -12.78
CA LYS A 61 18.35 -46.25 -13.79
C LYS A 61 19.23 -45.25 -13.06
N ILE A 62 20.52 -45.60 -12.94
CA ILE A 62 21.52 -44.71 -12.37
C ILE A 62 21.89 -43.65 -13.42
N TYR A 63 21.47 -42.42 -13.19
CA TYR A 63 21.83 -41.25 -13.99
C TYR A 63 23.24 -40.80 -13.62
N LYS A 64 24.17 -40.81 -14.58
CA LYS A 64 25.59 -40.45 -14.35
C LYS A 64 25.82 -38.94 -14.46
N CYS A 65 26.62 -38.39 -13.56
CA CYS A 65 27.00 -36.98 -13.58
C CYS A 65 27.73 -36.60 -14.88
N SER A 66 27.38 -35.44 -15.45
CA SER A 66 27.99 -34.91 -16.68
C SER A 66 29.27 -34.08 -16.45
N GLU A 67 29.80 -34.05 -15.21
CA GLU A 67 30.96 -33.25 -14.81
C GLU A 67 32.26 -34.01 -15.12
N SER A 68 33.28 -33.31 -15.64
CA SER A 68 34.56 -33.93 -16.00
C SER A 68 35.26 -34.51 -14.76
N GLY A 69 35.36 -35.85 -14.70
CA GLY A 69 36.01 -36.57 -13.61
C GLY A 69 35.07 -37.10 -12.52
N CYS A 70 33.76 -36.82 -12.58
CA CYS A 70 32.81 -37.35 -11.61
C CYS A 70 32.23 -38.70 -12.04
N LYS A 71 32.42 -39.75 -11.23
CA LYS A 71 31.82 -41.08 -11.44
C LYS A 71 30.53 -41.32 -10.64
N LYS A 72 30.06 -40.29 -9.92
CA LYS A 72 28.85 -40.39 -9.09
C LYS A 72 27.61 -40.40 -9.98
N GLY A 73 26.64 -41.22 -9.62
CA GLY A 73 25.34 -41.26 -10.28
C GLY A 73 24.22 -41.25 -9.25
N ASN A 74 23.06 -40.74 -9.64
CA ASN A 74 21.87 -40.69 -8.81
C ASN A 74 20.78 -41.59 -9.39
N LEU A 75 19.90 -42.06 -8.50
CA LEU A 75 18.68 -42.77 -8.89
C LEU A 75 17.63 -41.83 -9.50
N HIS A 76 17.73 -40.52 -9.22
CA HIS A 76 16.82 -39.51 -9.74
C HIS A 76 17.53 -38.58 -10.72
N GLU A 77 16.89 -38.34 -11.85
CA GLU A 77 17.36 -37.37 -12.84
C GLU A 77 17.18 -35.95 -12.32
N MET A 78 18.30 -35.26 -12.12
CA MET A 78 18.37 -33.84 -11.78
C MET A 78 18.99 -33.05 -12.93
N LEU A 79 18.16 -32.46 -13.78
CA LEU A 79 18.59 -31.65 -14.90
C LEU A 79 18.89 -30.20 -14.47
N CYS A 80 19.94 -29.62 -15.04
CA CYS A 80 20.19 -28.19 -14.92
C CYS A 80 19.21 -27.38 -15.79
N ASN A 81 18.51 -26.38 -15.23
CA ASN A 81 17.54 -25.55 -15.97
C ASN A 81 18.16 -24.73 -17.11
N LYS A 82 19.49 -24.58 -17.13
CA LYS A 82 20.21 -23.76 -18.11
C LYS A 82 20.81 -24.60 -19.25
N CYS A 83 21.36 -25.79 -18.95
CA CYS A 83 22.03 -26.62 -19.96
C CYS A 83 21.39 -28.01 -20.17
N SER A 84 20.34 -28.33 -19.41
CA SER A 84 19.58 -29.59 -19.49
C SER A 84 20.40 -30.87 -19.37
N LYS A 85 21.57 -30.81 -18.70
CA LYS A 85 22.41 -31.98 -18.40
C LYS A 85 22.22 -32.44 -16.96
N HIS A 86 22.43 -33.74 -16.71
CA HIS A 86 22.35 -34.33 -15.38
C HIS A 86 23.65 -34.13 -14.58
N PHE A 87 23.52 -33.66 -13.34
CA PHE A 87 24.63 -33.55 -12.40
C PHE A 87 24.29 -34.20 -11.06
N CYS A 88 25.33 -34.72 -10.38
CA CYS A 88 25.14 -35.30 -9.05
C CYS A 88 24.80 -34.21 -8.00
N ILE A 89 24.37 -34.60 -6.79
CA ILE A 89 23.99 -33.62 -5.74
C ILE A 89 25.15 -32.64 -5.45
N GLU A 90 26.39 -33.13 -5.49
CA GLU A 90 27.59 -32.31 -5.27
C GLU A 90 27.93 -31.38 -6.43
N HIS A 91 27.58 -31.74 -7.66
CA HIS A 91 27.83 -30.94 -8.86
C HIS A 91 26.55 -30.29 -9.42
N ARG A 92 25.48 -30.23 -8.62
CA ARG A 92 24.20 -29.61 -9.03
C ARG A 92 24.38 -28.16 -9.46
N PHE A 93 25.33 -27.45 -8.84
CA PHE A 93 25.76 -26.11 -9.23
C PHE A 93 27.11 -26.20 -9.95
N HIS A 94 27.08 -26.69 -11.20
CA HIS A 94 28.30 -26.84 -11.99
C HIS A 94 28.78 -25.49 -12.57
N PRO A 95 30.10 -25.20 -12.53
CA PRO A 95 30.67 -23.96 -13.04
C PRO A 95 30.71 -23.89 -14.57
N SER A 96 30.55 -25.03 -15.25
CA SER A 96 30.55 -25.16 -16.72
C SER A 96 29.21 -24.77 -17.37
N CYS A 97 28.29 -24.20 -16.60
CA CYS A 97 27.01 -23.74 -17.09
C CYS A 97 27.19 -22.43 -17.87
N PRO A 98 26.60 -22.26 -19.06
CA PRO A 98 26.58 -20.96 -19.72
C PRO A 98 25.97 -19.93 -18.76
N GLU A 99 26.76 -18.93 -18.40
CA GLU A 99 26.22 -17.69 -17.87
C GLU A 99 25.28 -17.13 -18.94
N ILE A 100 24.13 -16.60 -18.52
CA ILE A 100 23.23 -15.97 -19.48
C ILE A 100 23.95 -14.68 -19.84
N ASP A 101 24.40 -14.51 -21.09
CA ASP A 101 25.13 -13.31 -21.51
C ASP A 101 24.35 -12.06 -21.08
N ASP A 102 25.01 -11.14 -20.37
CA ASP A 102 24.37 -9.93 -19.83
C ASP A 102 23.62 -9.14 -20.92
N GLU A 103 24.11 -9.21 -22.16
CA GLU A 103 23.48 -8.64 -23.35
C GLU A 103 22.09 -9.24 -23.64
N THR A 104 21.93 -10.56 -23.52
CA THR A 104 20.64 -11.22 -23.76
C THR A 104 19.61 -10.89 -22.68
N MET A 105 20.06 -10.66 -21.44
CA MET A 105 19.22 -10.19 -20.35
C MET A 105 18.79 -8.74 -20.56
N ALA A 106 19.71 -7.87 -20.98
CA ALA A 106 19.42 -6.47 -21.29
C ALA A 106 18.38 -6.33 -22.42
N ILE A 107 18.54 -7.10 -23.51
CA ILE A 107 17.56 -7.11 -24.63
C ILE A 107 16.18 -7.53 -24.14
N LYS A 108 16.09 -8.54 -23.26
CA LYS A 108 14.82 -9.01 -22.72
C LYS A 108 14.16 -7.99 -21.78
N ILE A 109 14.95 -7.26 -20.99
CA ILE A 109 14.46 -6.15 -20.17
C ILE A 109 13.91 -5.03 -21.06
N GLU A 110 14.64 -4.65 -22.11
CA GLU A 110 14.21 -3.61 -23.04
C GLU A 110 12.91 -3.98 -23.77
N GLN A 111 12.78 -5.24 -24.21
CA GLN A 111 11.54 -5.77 -24.80
C GLN A 111 10.34 -5.68 -23.86
N LEU A 112 10.53 -5.88 -22.55
CA LEU A 112 9.48 -5.73 -21.55
C LEU A 112 9.21 -4.26 -21.18
N GLU A 113 10.22 -3.39 -21.28
CA GLU A 113 10.09 -1.98 -20.98
C GLU A 113 9.44 -1.17 -22.11
N ALA A 114 9.70 -1.51 -23.38
CA ALA A 114 9.18 -0.76 -24.52
C ALA A 114 7.64 -0.64 -24.53
N PRO A 115 6.85 -1.72 -24.32
CA PRO A 115 5.40 -1.61 -24.17
C PRO A 115 4.98 -0.75 -22.97
N ARG A 116 5.71 -0.82 -21.85
CA ARG A 116 5.43 -0.01 -20.65
C ARG A 116 5.74 1.47 -20.87
N ARG A 117 6.70 1.80 -21.74
CA ARG A 117 7.01 3.19 -22.13
C ARG A 117 5.90 3.74 -23.04
N GLN A 118 5.53 2.99 -24.07
CA GLN A 118 4.41 3.36 -24.96
C GLN A 118 3.10 3.57 -24.19
N PHE A 119 2.77 2.67 -23.25
CA PHE A 119 1.60 2.83 -22.39
C PHE A 119 1.67 4.07 -21.50
N ARG A 120 2.85 4.39 -20.94
CA ARG A 120 3.06 5.60 -20.13
C ARG A 120 2.89 6.87 -20.98
N GLU A 121 3.45 6.91 -22.18
CA GLU A 121 3.34 8.05 -23.10
C GLU A 121 1.90 8.27 -23.56
N ALA A 122 1.20 7.21 -23.96
CA ALA A 122 -0.21 7.27 -24.34
C ALA A 122 -1.10 7.76 -23.19
N ASN A 123 -0.87 7.27 -21.98
CA ASN A 123 -1.60 7.72 -20.79
C ASN A 123 -1.32 9.18 -20.45
N LYS A 124 -0.07 9.65 -20.60
CA LYS A 124 0.28 11.05 -20.39
C LYS A 124 -0.50 11.97 -21.34
N HIS A 125 -0.52 11.64 -22.63
CA HIS A 125 -1.28 12.40 -23.63
C HIS A 125 -2.79 12.40 -23.35
N LEU A 126 -3.33 11.26 -22.90
CA LEU A 126 -4.73 11.15 -22.51
C LEU A 126 -5.03 12.02 -21.28
N GLU A 127 -4.17 12.00 -20.26
CA GLU A 127 -4.33 12.83 -19.06
C GLU A 127 -4.33 14.34 -19.40
N GLU A 128 -3.43 14.78 -20.29
CA GLU A 128 -3.36 16.17 -20.79
C GLU A 128 -4.62 16.57 -21.57
N LYS A 129 -5.14 15.69 -22.42
CA LYS A 129 -6.38 15.95 -23.15
C LYS A 129 -7.60 16.04 -22.21
N ILE A 130 -7.61 15.23 -21.15
CA ILE A 130 -8.65 15.27 -20.12
C ILE A 130 -8.55 16.55 -19.30
N THR A 131 -7.37 16.98 -18.86
CA THR A 131 -7.22 18.24 -18.11
C THR A 131 -7.71 19.43 -18.93
N GLU A 132 -7.35 19.49 -20.22
CA GLU A 132 -7.79 20.55 -21.12
C GLU A 132 -9.31 20.59 -21.33
N ASN A 133 -9.93 19.42 -21.47
CA ASN A 133 -11.40 19.33 -21.58
C ASN A 133 -12.10 19.76 -20.28
N ILE A 134 -11.57 19.36 -19.13
CA ILE A 134 -12.10 19.80 -17.82
C ILE A 134 -11.93 21.32 -17.69
N ARG A 135 -10.79 21.88 -18.10
CA ARG A 135 -10.52 23.33 -18.06
C ARG A 135 -11.58 24.11 -18.83
N LYS A 136 -11.84 23.70 -20.08
CA LYS A 136 -12.89 24.30 -20.92
C LYS A 136 -14.29 24.12 -20.32
N ALA A 137 -14.58 22.96 -19.73
CA ALA A 137 -15.88 22.68 -19.13
C ALA A 137 -16.13 23.47 -17.84
N LEU A 138 -15.10 23.74 -17.02
CA LEU A 138 -15.18 24.56 -15.82
C LEU A 138 -15.43 26.04 -16.12
N GLN A 139 -14.97 26.53 -17.28
CA GLN A 139 -15.26 27.90 -17.75
C GLN A 139 -16.71 28.04 -18.26
N SER A 140 -17.35 26.96 -18.69
CA SER A 140 -18.73 26.98 -19.17
C SER A 140 -19.74 26.69 -18.05
N SER A 141 -20.58 27.67 -17.71
CA SER A 141 -21.59 27.59 -16.63
C SER A 141 -22.49 26.35 -16.70
N ALA A 142 -22.80 25.85 -17.91
CA ALA A 142 -23.64 24.67 -18.11
C ALA A 142 -22.96 23.32 -17.78
N LYS A 143 -21.63 23.22 -17.85
CA LYS A 143 -20.89 21.94 -17.71
C LYS A 143 -20.05 21.84 -16.43
N VAL A 144 -20.02 22.90 -15.60
CA VAL A 144 -19.22 22.96 -14.37
C VAL A 144 -19.49 21.78 -13.45
N LYS A 145 -20.76 21.45 -13.17
CA LYS A 145 -21.12 20.37 -12.21
C LYS A 145 -20.52 19.01 -12.61
N THR A 146 -20.59 18.66 -13.90
CA THR A 146 -20.03 17.41 -14.41
C THR A 146 -18.51 17.44 -14.38
N ALA A 147 -17.90 18.58 -14.75
CA ALA A 147 -16.46 18.76 -14.70
C ALA A 147 -15.89 18.65 -13.27
N SER A 148 -16.54 19.26 -12.28
CA SER A 148 -16.18 19.15 -10.86
C SER A 148 -16.29 17.72 -10.35
N LYS A 149 -17.30 16.97 -10.78
CA LYS A 149 -17.44 15.55 -10.41
C LYS A 149 -16.30 14.70 -10.98
N ILE A 150 -15.93 14.91 -12.25
CA ILE A 150 -14.80 14.22 -12.88
C ILE A 150 -13.48 14.60 -12.18
N HIS A 151 -13.28 15.88 -11.85
CA HIS A 151 -12.11 16.35 -11.11
C HIS A 151 -11.99 15.67 -9.74
N LEU A 152 -13.09 15.60 -8.99
CA LEU A 152 -13.14 14.89 -7.72
C LEU A 152 -12.80 13.39 -7.87
N MET A 153 -13.29 12.74 -8.91
CA MET A 153 -12.95 11.33 -9.18
C MET A 153 -11.45 11.13 -9.43
N ARG A 154 -10.78 12.08 -10.12
CA ARG A 154 -9.32 12.04 -10.32
C ARG A 154 -8.55 12.18 -9.01
N ILE A 155 -9.00 13.07 -8.11
CA ILE A 155 -8.43 13.20 -6.77
C ILE A 155 -8.59 11.88 -6.02
N LYS A 156 -9.81 11.32 -5.98
CA LYS A 156 -10.12 10.06 -5.29
C LYS A 156 -9.24 8.89 -5.75
N GLN A 157 -8.93 8.82 -7.05
CA GLN A 157 -8.07 7.78 -7.62
C GLN A 157 -6.60 7.86 -7.17
N LYS A 158 -6.10 9.07 -6.90
CA LYS A 158 -4.68 9.31 -6.53
C LYS A 158 -4.51 9.65 -5.04
N ALA A 159 -5.59 9.74 -4.27
CA ALA A 159 -5.59 10.24 -2.91
C ALA A 159 -4.86 9.32 -1.93
N LEU A 160 -3.96 9.92 -1.15
CA LEU A 160 -3.23 9.27 -0.08
C LEU A 160 -3.75 9.74 1.29
N GLY A 161 -3.67 8.87 2.28
CA GLY A 161 -4.16 9.20 3.61
C GLY A 161 -4.20 7.99 4.53
N PRO A 162 -4.56 8.20 5.80
CA PRO A 162 -4.53 7.16 6.82
C PRO A 162 -5.62 6.12 6.59
N LYS A 163 -5.21 4.84 6.57
CA LYS A 163 -6.11 3.68 6.37
C LYS A 163 -7.16 3.52 7.48
N SER A 164 -6.99 4.19 8.62
CA SER A 164 -7.90 4.18 9.77
C SER A 164 -9.23 4.89 9.51
N VAL A 165 -9.31 5.77 8.50
CA VAL A 165 -10.53 6.52 8.18
C VAL A 165 -11.49 5.67 7.34
N PRO A 166 -12.74 5.42 7.77
CA PRO A 166 -13.74 4.70 6.99
C PRO A 166 -14.15 5.46 5.73
N VAL A 167 -14.45 4.74 4.64
CA VAL A 167 -14.76 5.32 3.32
C VAL A 167 -15.89 6.36 3.37
N GLY A 168 -16.94 6.12 4.16
CA GLY A 168 -18.08 7.03 4.27
C GLY A 168 -17.79 8.37 4.94
N ASN A 169 -16.67 8.48 5.68
CA ASN A 169 -16.26 9.74 6.32
C ASN A 169 -15.10 10.42 5.57
N ARG A 170 -14.64 9.87 4.44
CA ARG A 170 -13.49 10.43 3.72
C ARG A 170 -13.92 11.65 2.92
N VAL A 171 -13.19 12.74 3.12
CA VAL A 171 -13.28 13.97 2.34
C VAL A 171 -11.95 14.15 1.61
N TYR A 172 -11.99 14.58 0.37
CA TYR A 172 -10.85 14.55 -0.55
C TYR A 172 -10.47 15.95 -1.00
N PHE A 173 -9.17 16.25 -0.99
CA PHE A 173 -8.61 17.54 -1.36
C PHE A 173 -7.31 17.37 -2.15
N ALA A 174 -6.95 18.36 -2.95
CA ALA A 174 -5.65 18.43 -3.62
C ALA A 174 -4.76 19.45 -2.90
N VAL A 175 -3.69 19.01 -2.26
CA VAL A 175 -2.87 19.88 -1.39
C VAL A 175 -1.54 20.22 -2.07
N LYS A 176 -1.27 21.52 -2.24
CA LYS A 176 0.04 22.04 -2.67
C LYS A 176 0.95 22.17 -1.45
N LYS A 177 2.17 21.68 -1.58
CA LYS A 177 3.20 21.78 -0.53
C LYS A 177 3.78 23.20 -0.48
N PRO A 178 4.28 23.66 0.68
CA PRO A 178 5.00 24.92 0.75
C PRO A 178 6.27 24.85 -0.11
N LEU A 179 6.51 25.89 -0.92
CA LEU A 179 7.71 26.00 -1.75
C LEU A 179 8.97 26.18 -0.89
N ASN A 180 8.87 27.01 0.15
CA ASN A 180 9.94 27.31 1.10
C ASN A 180 9.40 27.29 2.54
N PRO A 181 10.26 27.02 3.54
CA PRO A 181 9.89 27.10 4.96
C PRO A 181 9.73 28.54 5.48
N ASP A 182 10.03 29.54 4.65
CA ASP A 182 9.95 30.95 5.02
C ASP A 182 8.50 31.40 5.17
N PRO A 183 8.19 32.24 6.18
CA PRO A 183 6.85 32.74 6.38
C PRO A 183 6.43 33.61 5.19
N LYS A 184 5.31 33.25 4.55
CA LYS A 184 4.75 34.05 3.46
C LYS A 184 4.05 35.29 3.99
N PRO A 185 4.07 36.41 3.22
CA PRO A 185 3.30 37.59 3.56
C PRO A 185 1.81 37.31 3.42
N VAL A 186 1.04 37.84 4.36
CA VAL A 186 -0.39 37.59 4.47
C VAL A 186 -1.13 38.89 4.71
N THR A 187 -2.22 39.09 3.99
CA THR A 187 -3.09 40.26 4.10
C THR A 187 -4.19 39.98 5.13
N VAL A 188 -4.21 40.77 6.20
CA VAL A 188 -5.24 40.69 7.24
C VAL A 188 -6.36 41.66 6.91
N VAL A 189 -7.57 41.14 6.69
CA VAL A 189 -8.75 41.94 6.35
C VAL A 189 -9.69 41.97 7.56
N LYS A 190 -10.00 43.19 8.01
CA LYS A 190 -10.86 43.45 9.19
C LYS A 190 -12.29 43.87 8.82
N ASN A 191 -12.55 44.29 7.56
CA ASN A 191 -13.87 44.75 7.10
C ASN A 191 -14.38 43.95 5.89
N VAL A 192 -15.68 43.67 5.88
CA VAL A 192 -16.39 42.86 4.86
C VAL A 192 -16.38 43.53 3.48
N ASP A 193 -16.29 44.86 3.42
CA ASP A 193 -16.37 45.63 2.16
C ASP A 193 -15.11 45.51 1.28
N ASP A 194 -13.95 45.21 1.85
CA ASP A 194 -12.71 45.00 1.07
C ASP A 194 -12.60 43.57 0.48
N ILE A 195 -13.47 42.63 0.86
CA ILE A 195 -13.56 41.29 0.25
C ILE A 195 -13.87 41.41 -1.24
N ASN A 196 -14.64 42.44 -1.64
CA ASN A 196 -14.97 42.70 -3.04
C ASN A 196 -13.78 43.21 -3.86
N LYS A 197 -12.73 43.78 -3.26
CA LYS A 197 -11.49 44.16 -3.97
C LYS A 197 -10.55 42.97 -4.22
N LEU A 198 -10.65 41.89 -3.42
CA LEU A 198 -9.92 40.63 -3.64
C LEU A 198 -10.57 39.75 -4.72
N LYS A 199 -11.85 39.98 -5.05
CA LYS A 199 -12.60 39.23 -6.10
C LYS A 199 -12.08 39.40 -7.52
N ASN A 200 -11.11 40.29 -7.76
CA ASN A 200 -10.50 40.46 -9.08
C ASN A 200 -9.33 39.50 -9.35
N MET A 201 -9.03 38.60 -8.43
CA MET A 201 -8.12 37.47 -8.68
C MET A 201 -8.93 36.31 -9.23
N GLU A 202 -9.40 36.43 -10.48
CA GLU A 202 -9.83 35.27 -11.26
C GLU A 202 -8.60 34.39 -11.54
N SER A 203 -8.10 33.71 -10.51
CA SER A 203 -7.32 32.50 -10.67
C SER A 203 -8.29 31.48 -11.25
N ALA A 204 -8.46 31.48 -12.58
CA ALA A 204 -9.27 30.52 -13.30
C ALA A 204 -9.11 29.14 -12.65
N LEU A 205 -10.21 28.48 -12.32
CA LEU A 205 -10.24 27.12 -11.78
C LEU A 205 -9.29 26.24 -12.60
N ASN A 206 -8.04 26.10 -12.17
CA ASN A 206 -7.03 25.35 -12.87
C ASN A 206 -7.26 23.89 -12.48
N PRO A 207 -7.71 22.99 -13.37
CA PRO A 207 -7.95 21.60 -13.01
C PRO A 207 -6.66 20.78 -12.90
N ASP A 208 -5.50 21.36 -13.21
CA ASP A 208 -4.23 20.67 -13.21
C ASP A 208 -3.79 20.29 -11.81
N LEU A 209 -3.69 19.00 -11.52
CA LEU A 209 -3.17 18.49 -10.25
C LEU A 209 -1.64 18.48 -10.20
N LYS A 210 -0.98 19.16 -11.15
CA LYS A 210 0.48 19.28 -11.18
C LYS A 210 0.96 19.96 -9.90
N ASP A 211 1.98 19.40 -9.27
CA ASP A 211 2.59 19.87 -8.02
C ASP A 211 1.66 19.85 -6.78
N THR A 212 0.54 19.12 -6.88
CA THR A 212 -0.37 18.87 -5.76
C THR A 212 -0.36 17.40 -5.36
N VAL A 213 -0.50 17.14 -4.08
CA VAL A 213 -0.67 15.81 -3.51
C VAL A 213 -2.16 15.62 -3.19
N PRO A 214 -2.87 14.73 -3.90
CA PRO A 214 -4.22 14.35 -3.55
C PRO A 214 -4.21 13.65 -2.19
N VAL A 215 -5.02 14.14 -1.25
CA VAL A 215 -5.12 13.59 0.10
C VAL A 215 -6.57 13.36 0.50
N PHE A 216 -6.79 12.43 1.43
CA PHE A 216 -8.08 12.26 2.07
C PHE A 216 -7.97 12.38 3.59
N ILE A 217 -8.96 13.04 4.19
CA ILE A 217 -9.09 13.24 5.64
C ILE A 217 -10.48 12.80 6.11
N SER A 218 -10.68 12.70 7.43
CA SER A 218 -12.01 12.42 7.99
C SER A 218 -12.82 13.70 8.13
N SER A 219 -14.09 13.67 7.73
CA SER A 219 -15.06 14.74 7.99
C SER A 219 -15.27 15.03 9.47
N LYS A 220 -14.99 14.06 10.34
CA LYS A 220 -15.19 14.15 11.80
C LYS A 220 -13.98 14.68 12.58
N TRP A 221 -12.89 15.05 11.91
CA TRP A 221 -11.69 15.54 12.57
C TRP A 221 -11.76 17.04 12.80
N SER A 222 -11.09 17.51 13.86
CA SER A 222 -10.77 18.93 14.00
C SER A 222 -9.77 19.36 12.92
N LEU A 223 -9.76 20.65 12.59
CA LEU A 223 -8.85 21.23 11.62
C LEU A 223 -7.38 20.97 12.00
N GLY A 224 -7.03 21.09 13.27
CA GLY A 224 -5.67 20.76 13.75
C GLY A 224 -5.26 19.33 13.42
N ARG A 225 -6.11 18.34 13.74
CA ARG A 225 -5.86 16.93 13.44
C ARG A 225 -5.82 16.65 11.93
N ALA A 226 -6.67 17.34 11.16
CA ALA A 226 -6.64 17.24 9.71
C ALA A 226 -5.31 17.75 9.14
N ILE A 227 -4.83 18.91 9.61
CA ILE A 227 -3.54 19.48 9.20
C ILE A 227 -2.40 18.53 9.55
N ASP A 228 -2.38 17.95 10.76
CA ASP A 228 -1.36 16.96 11.15
C ASP A 228 -1.33 15.78 10.16
N SER A 229 -2.48 15.20 9.87
CA SER A 229 -2.58 14.09 8.91
C SER A 229 -2.15 14.48 7.49
N ILE A 230 -2.44 15.72 7.06
CA ILE A 230 -2.01 16.20 5.75
C ILE A 230 -0.50 16.42 5.74
N CYS A 231 0.06 17.01 6.80
CA CYS A 231 1.50 17.21 6.96
C CYS A 231 2.26 15.88 6.93
N ASP A 232 1.78 14.85 7.64
CA ASP A 232 2.34 13.49 7.59
C ASP A 232 2.32 12.92 6.17
N THR A 233 1.19 13.09 5.45
CA THR A 233 1.03 12.57 4.09
C THR A 233 1.88 13.33 3.07
N CYS A 234 2.03 14.64 3.24
CA CYS A 234 2.79 15.51 2.36
C CYS A 234 4.29 15.57 2.71
N ASN A 235 4.72 14.93 3.81
CA ASN A 235 6.06 15.02 4.37
C ASN A 235 6.47 16.48 4.68
N VAL A 236 5.58 17.22 5.33
CA VAL A 236 5.77 18.61 5.75
C VAL A 236 5.88 18.66 7.27
N ILE A 237 6.83 19.41 7.79
CA ILE A 237 7.08 19.48 9.23
C ILE A 237 6.05 20.41 9.90
N ASN A 238 5.11 19.85 10.66
CA ASN A 238 4.20 20.64 11.49
C ASN A 238 4.78 20.84 12.90
N ASN A 239 5.14 22.07 13.24
CA ASN A 239 5.57 22.45 14.59
C ASN A 239 4.55 23.39 15.29
N ASN A 240 3.27 23.34 14.90
CA ASN A 240 2.23 24.20 15.46
C ASN A 240 2.08 24.11 16.99
N ASN A 241 2.44 22.98 17.60
CA ASN A 241 2.38 22.78 19.05
C ASN A 241 3.58 23.39 19.81
N LYS A 242 4.65 23.79 19.12
CA LYS A 242 5.84 24.43 19.72
C LYS A 242 5.71 25.96 19.71
N MET A 243 6.37 26.65 20.63
CA MET A 243 6.46 28.13 20.66
C MET A 243 7.42 28.67 19.58
N GLY A 244 7.16 28.34 18.31
CA GLY A 244 7.92 28.85 17.17
C GLY A 244 7.44 30.24 16.70
N GLU A 245 8.30 30.92 15.94
CA GLU A 245 8.01 32.19 15.27
C GLU A 245 7.05 32.03 14.09
N THR A 246 6.96 30.82 13.52
CA THR A 246 6.08 30.50 12.40
C THR A 246 5.08 29.41 12.78
N LYS A 247 3.89 29.49 12.18
CA LYS A 247 2.81 28.51 12.29
C LYS A 247 2.34 28.13 10.91
N LEU A 248 2.05 26.86 10.74
CA LEU A 248 1.54 26.29 9.51
C LEU A 248 0.02 26.48 9.46
N ARG A 249 -0.47 27.00 8.34
CA ARG A 249 -1.88 27.28 8.09
C ARG A 249 -2.30 26.73 6.73
N LEU A 250 -3.59 26.45 6.62
CA LEU A 250 -4.21 25.89 5.44
C LEU A 250 -4.97 26.99 4.71
N PHE A 251 -4.73 27.12 3.41
CA PHE A 251 -5.32 28.16 2.58
C PHE A 251 -6.03 27.55 1.37
N ARG A 252 -7.06 28.21 0.87
CA ARG A 252 -7.69 27.86 -0.40
C ARG A 252 -6.89 28.46 -1.55
N GLN A 253 -6.57 27.66 -2.56
CA GLN A 253 -5.82 28.15 -3.72
C GLN A 253 -6.63 29.16 -4.56
N LEU A 254 -7.96 29.07 -4.56
CA LEU A 254 -8.82 29.90 -5.41
C LEU A 254 -8.72 31.39 -5.06
N ASP A 255 -8.87 31.70 -3.78
CA ASP A 255 -9.01 33.05 -3.24
C ASP A 255 -7.93 33.39 -2.20
N GLY A 256 -7.06 32.45 -1.86
CA GLY A 256 -6.01 32.64 -0.86
C GLY A 256 -6.54 32.67 0.56
N TYR A 257 -7.81 32.34 0.80
CA TYR A 257 -8.44 32.43 2.11
C TYR A 257 -7.87 31.39 3.09
N CYS A 258 -7.48 31.83 4.29
CA CYS A 258 -7.05 30.96 5.38
C CYS A 258 -8.26 30.24 5.99
N VAL A 259 -8.24 28.91 5.95
CA VAL A 259 -9.23 28.06 6.60
C VAL A 259 -9.07 28.22 8.11
N SER A 260 -10.05 28.87 8.74
CA SER A 260 -10.09 29.17 10.18
C SER A 260 -8.79 29.77 10.76
N PRO A 261 -8.64 31.10 10.72
CA PRO A 261 -7.45 31.81 11.21
C PRO A 261 -7.13 31.58 12.70
N SER A 262 -8.16 31.61 13.55
CA SER A 262 -8.07 31.64 15.01
C SER A 262 -8.34 30.27 15.65
N GLU A 263 -9.38 29.56 15.20
CA GLU A 263 -9.85 28.33 15.83
C GLU A 263 -9.37 27.08 15.09
N MET A 264 -8.62 26.22 15.78
CA MET A 264 -8.15 24.93 15.23
C MET A 264 -9.01 23.72 15.64
N ASP A 265 -9.94 23.93 16.57
CA ASP A 265 -10.83 22.88 17.09
C ASP A 265 -12.11 22.71 16.27
N VAL A 266 -12.28 23.51 15.21
CA VAL A 266 -13.42 23.42 14.28
C VAL A 266 -13.38 22.11 13.51
N VAL A 267 -14.53 21.43 13.43
CA VAL A 267 -14.67 20.14 12.74
C VAL A 267 -14.80 20.35 11.22
N ILE A 268 -14.16 19.49 10.43
CA ILE A 268 -14.18 19.56 8.96
C ILE A 268 -15.61 19.53 8.39
N SER A 269 -16.53 18.75 8.98
CA SER A 269 -17.94 18.71 8.56
C SER A 269 -18.62 20.07 8.64
N GLU A 270 -18.34 20.85 9.69
CA GLU A 270 -18.91 22.20 9.85
C GLU A 270 -18.36 23.16 8.79
N LEU A 271 -17.09 23.03 8.43
CA LEU A 271 -16.47 23.83 7.37
C LEU A 271 -17.07 23.51 5.99
N LEU A 272 -17.47 22.26 5.76
CA LEU A 272 -18.20 21.85 4.54
C LEU A 272 -19.63 22.39 4.53
N GLU A 273 -20.33 22.34 5.66
CA GLU A 273 -21.70 22.86 5.80
C GLU A 273 -21.75 24.37 5.61
N LYS A 274 -20.79 25.11 6.19
CA LYS A 274 -20.62 26.56 6.02
C LYS A 274 -20.12 26.95 4.62
N GLN A 275 -19.88 25.98 3.73
CA GLN A 275 -19.33 26.19 2.38
C GLN A 275 -17.97 26.92 2.38
N VAL A 276 -17.22 26.82 3.48
CA VAL A 276 -15.84 27.33 3.58
C VAL A 276 -14.91 26.44 2.78
N LEU A 277 -15.16 25.12 2.82
CA LEU A 277 -14.46 24.11 2.05
C LEU A 277 -15.44 23.35 1.16
N LEU A 278 -14.98 22.94 -0.02
CA LEU A 278 -15.72 22.02 -0.89
C LEU A 278 -14.87 20.77 -1.19
N GLU A 279 -15.54 19.63 -1.32
CA GLU A 279 -14.86 18.38 -1.66
C GLU A 279 -14.26 18.48 -3.07
N GLY A 280 -12.97 18.18 -3.20
CA GLY A 280 -12.22 18.33 -4.44
C GLY A 280 -11.55 19.70 -4.61
N ASP A 281 -11.62 20.57 -3.60
CA ASP A 281 -10.90 21.84 -3.62
C ASP A 281 -9.38 21.66 -3.58
N LYS A 282 -8.71 22.65 -4.15
CA LYS A 282 -7.27 22.82 -4.05
C LYS A 282 -6.92 23.68 -2.85
N LEU A 283 -6.07 23.13 -1.99
CA LEU A 283 -5.61 23.77 -0.78
C LEU A 283 -4.09 23.94 -0.84
N VAL A 284 -3.59 24.98 -0.19
CA VAL A 284 -2.16 25.26 -0.04
C VAL A 284 -1.82 25.26 1.43
N ILE A 285 -0.69 24.65 1.76
CA ILE A 285 -0.11 24.73 3.10
C ILE A 285 1.05 25.70 3.07
N GLU A 286 1.01 26.71 3.91
CA GLU A 286 2.07 27.73 4.02
C GLU A 286 2.38 28.07 5.47
N TYR A 287 3.60 28.54 5.70
CA TYR A 287 4.04 29.06 6.99
C TYR A 287 3.67 30.55 7.10
N VAL A 288 3.16 30.93 8.27
CA VAL A 288 2.75 32.30 8.60
C VAL A 288 3.41 32.72 9.90
N SER A 289 3.87 33.97 9.97
CA SER A 289 4.45 34.52 11.19
C SER A 289 3.44 34.59 12.33
N ARG A 290 3.84 34.15 13.52
CA ARG A 290 3.01 34.13 14.73
C ARG A 290 2.48 35.50 15.12
N ASN A 291 3.25 36.57 14.89
CA ASN A 291 2.85 37.95 15.21
C ASN A 291 1.59 38.38 14.45
N VAL A 292 1.43 37.91 13.21
CA VAL A 292 0.23 38.17 12.41
C VAL A 292 -0.98 37.42 12.96
N LEU A 293 -0.74 36.29 13.63
CA LEU A 293 -1.79 35.43 14.20
C LEU A 293 -2.21 35.84 15.62
N SER A 294 -1.35 36.51 16.38
CA SER A 294 -1.66 36.96 17.75
C SER A 294 -2.58 38.19 17.78
N ASP A 295 -2.60 38.99 16.72
CA ASP A 295 -3.33 40.26 16.63
C ASP A 295 -4.74 40.11 16.02
N LEU A 296 -5.22 38.86 15.89
CA LEU A 296 -6.53 38.55 15.32
C LEU A 296 -7.61 38.62 16.39
N GLY A 297 -8.65 39.43 16.17
CA GLY A 297 -9.93 39.30 16.87
C GLY A 297 -10.83 38.24 16.21
N ASP A 298 -11.96 37.93 16.83
CA ASP A 298 -12.87 36.82 16.45
C ASP A 298 -13.42 36.90 15.01
N CYS A 299 -13.45 38.09 14.40
CA CYS A 299 -13.99 38.32 13.04
C CYS A 299 -12.90 38.53 11.97
N THR A 300 -11.64 38.29 12.28
CA THR A 300 -10.54 38.66 11.38
C THR A 300 -10.30 37.61 10.31
N GLN A 301 -10.32 38.01 9.03
CA GLN A 301 -10.04 37.12 7.91
C GLN A 301 -8.61 37.30 7.41
N ILE A 302 -8.02 36.21 6.96
CA ILE A 302 -6.62 36.14 6.54
C ILE A 302 -6.56 35.64 5.11
N PHE A 303 -5.84 36.36 4.25
CA PHE A 303 -5.65 35.99 2.85
C PHE A 303 -4.16 35.99 2.48
N LEU A 304 -3.69 34.98 1.75
CA LEU A 304 -2.35 34.98 1.16
C LEU A 304 -2.21 36.15 0.18
N SER A 305 -1.16 36.96 0.34
CA SER A 305 -0.96 38.16 -0.48
C SER A 305 -0.55 37.83 -1.92
N ASN A 306 0.16 36.71 -2.13
CA ASN A 306 0.58 36.22 -3.45
C ASN A 306 0.18 34.75 -3.59
N ILE A 307 -0.80 34.48 -4.47
CA ILE A 307 -1.17 33.13 -4.89
C ILE A 307 -0.40 32.84 -6.19
N GLU A 308 0.77 32.20 -6.07
CA GLU A 308 1.49 31.61 -7.21
C GLU A 308 1.09 30.13 -7.41
#